data_AF-A0A931IAY8-F1
#
_entry.id   AF-A0A931IAY8-F1
#
_cell.length_a   1.000
_cell.length_b   1.000
_cell.length_c   1.000
_cell.angle_alpha   90.00
_cell.angle_beta   90.00
_cell.angle_gamma   90.00
#
_symmetry.space_group_name_H-M   'P 1'
#
loop_
_entity.id
_entity.type
_entity.pdbx_description
1 polymer ?
#
loop_
_entity_poly.entity_id
_entity_poly.type
_entity_poly.pdbx_seq_one_letter_code
_entity_poly.pdbx_strand_id
1 'polypeptide(L)'
;MSVNEPLHDPVELLGELNAVIREQELLRQRMVALQAKYRSLESFAEAGGFDKPGRYEFLPEEFGRVNLDAATARLDDAADAMSGPERWLRLAREYAAKVREYPRPDRSEADSMGGLDAWSNALSNALDTYRRVSTDRGEAEGRSL
;
A
#
# COMPACT_ATOMS: atom_id res chain seq x y z
N MET A 1 -20.20 8.85 -31.21
CA MET A 1 -19.49 8.50 -29.96
C MET A 1 -20.03 9.40 -28.88
N SER A 2 -20.50 8.81 -27.76
CA SER A 2 -21.05 9.57 -26.64
C SER A 2 -19.93 10.41 -26.00
N VAL A 3 -20.21 11.66 -25.65
CA VAL A 3 -19.23 12.61 -25.09
C VAL A 3 -18.77 12.21 -23.67
N ASN A 4 -19.34 11.15 -23.10
CA ASN A 4 -19.16 10.79 -21.68
C ASN A 4 -18.53 9.40 -21.44
N GLU A 5 -17.98 8.75 -22.47
CA GLU A 5 -17.32 7.45 -22.28
C GLU A 5 -15.94 7.66 -21.64
N PRO A 6 -15.60 6.95 -20.52
CA PRO A 6 -14.28 7.05 -19.92
C PRO A 6 -13.18 6.64 -20.91
N LEU A 7 -12.09 7.41 -20.95
CA LEU A 7 -10.94 7.10 -21.81
C LEU A 7 -10.24 5.79 -21.44
N HIS A 8 -10.39 5.34 -20.19
CA HIS A 8 -9.72 4.17 -19.63
C HIS A 8 -10.73 3.27 -18.91
N ASP A 9 -10.62 1.96 -19.13
CA ASP A 9 -11.39 0.96 -18.39
C ASP A 9 -10.83 0.83 -16.96
N PRO A 10 -11.64 1.08 -15.91
CA PRO A 10 -11.24 0.86 -14.53
C PRO A 10 -10.72 -0.55 -14.24
N VAL A 11 -11.19 -1.57 -14.97
CA VAL A 11 -10.73 -2.96 -14.81
C VAL A 11 -9.29 -3.12 -15.30
N GLU A 12 -8.95 -2.51 -16.45
CA GLU A 12 -7.58 -2.50 -16.97
C GLU A 12 -6.64 -1.80 -16.01
N LEU A 13 -7.01 -0.61 -15.51
CA LEU A 13 -6.20 0.15 -14.55
C LEU A 13 -5.96 -0.61 -13.23
N LEU A 14 -6.98 -1.32 -12.72
CA LEU A 14 -6.83 -2.19 -11.56
C LEU A 14 -5.88 -3.37 -11.88
N GLY A 15 -5.97 -3.92 -13.09
CA GLY A 15 -5.05 -4.94 -13.61
C GLY A 15 -3.59 -4.47 -13.60
N GLU A 16 -3.33 -3.28 -14.13
CA GLU A 16 -2.01 -2.65 -14.14
C GLU A 16 -1.47 -2.44 -12.72
N LEU A 17 -2.28 -1.90 -11.81
CA LEU A 17 -1.87 -1.70 -10.42
C LEU A 17 -1.51 -3.02 -9.72
N ASN A 18 -2.26 -4.10 -9.99
CA ASN A 18 -1.91 -5.43 -9.49
C ASN A 18 -0.60 -5.95 -10.10
N ALA A 19 -0.28 -5.61 -11.35
CA ALA A 19 0.99 -5.98 -11.97
C ALA A 19 2.16 -5.27 -11.28
N VAL A 20 2.05 -3.95 -11.05
CA VAL A 20 3.06 -3.17 -10.33
C VAL A 20 3.34 -3.74 -8.94
N ILE A 21 2.30 -4.11 -8.18
CA ILE A 21 2.45 -4.73 -6.85
C ILE A 21 3.25 -6.04 -6.94
N ARG A 22 2.95 -6.90 -7.93
CA ARG A 22 3.67 -8.17 -8.12
C ARG A 22 5.13 -7.96 -8.51
N GLU A 23 5.40 -7.01 -9.42
CA GLU A 23 6.75 -6.69 -9.86
C GLU A 23 7.60 -6.13 -8.71
N GLN A 24 6.99 -5.32 -7.84
CA GLN A 24 7.66 -4.79 -6.66
C GLN A 24 8.07 -5.92 -5.70
N GLU A 25 7.18 -6.87 -5.43
CA GLU A 25 7.48 -8.02 -4.57
C GLU A 25 8.56 -8.92 -5.20
N LEU A 26 8.49 -9.16 -6.51
CA LEU A 26 9.53 -9.91 -7.22
C LEU A 26 10.90 -9.22 -7.11
N LEU A 27 10.94 -7.90 -7.24
CA LEU A 27 12.17 -7.13 -7.10
C LEU A 27 12.74 -7.27 -5.68
N ARG A 28 11.90 -7.18 -4.65
CA ARG A 28 12.31 -7.39 -3.25
C ARG A 28 12.91 -8.79 -3.05
N GLN A 29 12.26 -9.84 -3.55
CA GLN A 29 12.76 -11.22 -3.49
C GLN A 29 14.11 -11.37 -4.20
N ARG A 30 14.29 -10.71 -5.35
CA ARG A 30 15.57 -10.72 -6.09
C ARG A 30 16.69 -10.04 -5.31
N MET A 31 16.40 -8.95 -4.59
CA MET A 31 17.40 -8.28 -3.73
C MET A 31 17.85 -9.20 -2.59
N VAL A 32 16.91 -9.87 -1.91
CA VAL A 32 17.22 -10.85 -0.85
C VAL A 32 18.05 -12.02 -1.40
N ALA A 33 17.68 -12.57 -2.56
CA ALA A 33 18.43 -13.64 -3.19
C ALA A 33 19.85 -13.19 -3.60
N LEU A 34 20.00 -11.96 -4.08
CA LEU A 34 21.30 -11.39 -4.45
C LEU A 34 22.18 -11.16 -3.22
N GLN A 35 21.59 -10.69 -2.13
CA GLN A 35 22.25 -10.55 -0.83
C GLN A 35 22.81 -11.89 -0.34
N ALA A 36 22.02 -12.97 -0.40
CA ALA A 36 22.49 -14.31 -0.04
C ALA A 36 23.67 -14.79 -0.90
N LYS A 37 23.66 -14.46 -2.20
CA LYS A 37 24.78 -14.76 -3.10
C LYS A 37 26.04 -14.01 -2.71
N TYR A 38 25.95 -12.72 -2.38
CA TYR A 38 27.10 -11.97 -1.86
C TYR A 38 27.64 -12.57 -0.57
N ARG A 39 26.76 -12.88 0.41
CA ARG A 39 27.18 -13.55 1.66
C ARG A 39 27.90 -14.88 1.42
N SER A 40 27.53 -15.63 0.37
CA SER A 40 28.22 -16.89 0.05
C SER A 40 29.70 -16.73 -0.33
N LEU A 41 30.13 -15.51 -0.69
CA LEU A 41 31.52 -15.20 -1.04
C LEU A 41 32.37 -14.78 0.17
N GLU A 42 31.80 -14.73 1.38
CA GLU A 42 32.48 -14.23 2.59
C GLU A 42 33.82 -14.93 2.85
N SER A 43 33.86 -16.27 2.84
CA SER A 43 35.10 -17.04 3.06
C SER A 43 36.22 -16.70 2.06
N PHE A 44 35.88 -16.39 0.81
CA PHE A 44 36.85 -15.99 -0.20
C PHE A 44 37.32 -14.55 0.01
N ALA A 45 36.43 -13.66 0.44
CA ALA A 45 36.75 -12.29 0.83
C ALA A 45 37.67 -12.24 2.07
N GLU A 46 37.44 -13.11 3.06
CA GLU A 46 38.28 -13.23 4.26
C GLU A 46 39.71 -13.70 3.94
N ALA A 47 39.87 -14.51 2.89
CA ALA A 47 41.19 -14.91 2.38
C ALA A 47 41.89 -13.82 1.55
N GLY A 48 41.30 -12.62 1.43
CA GLY A 48 41.83 -11.51 0.63
C GLY A 48 41.61 -11.67 -0.87
N GLY A 49 40.77 -12.61 -1.31
CA GLY A 49 40.58 -12.91 -2.73
C GLY A 49 39.94 -11.78 -3.57
N PHE A 50 39.40 -10.75 -2.89
CA PHE A 50 38.84 -9.55 -3.52
C PHE A 50 39.56 -8.27 -3.12
N ASP A 51 40.67 -8.37 -2.39
CA ASP A 51 41.43 -7.19 -2.01
C ASP A 51 42.14 -6.61 -3.23
N LYS A 52 42.05 -5.29 -3.38
CA LYS A 52 42.78 -4.57 -4.43
C LYS A 52 44.16 -4.21 -3.91
N PRO A 53 45.25 -4.69 -4.54
CA PRO A 53 46.60 -4.35 -4.10
C PRO A 53 46.83 -2.84 -4.15
N GLY A 54 47.38 -2.30 -3.07
CA GLY A 54 47.76 -0.89 -2.99
C GLY A 54 49.18 -0.63 -3.47
N ARG A 55 49.62 0.63 -3.31
CA ARG A 55 51.01 1.05 -3.60
C ARG A 55 52.05 0.34 -2.72
N TYR A 56 51.64 -0.11 -1.54
CA TYR A 56 52.48 -0.83 -0.59
C TYR A 56 52.00 -2.28 -0.50
N GLU A 57 52.89 -3.25 -0.71
CA GLU A 57 52.55 -4.69 -0.80
C GLU A 57 51.81 -5.24 0.44
N PHE A 58 51.96 -4.60 1.59
CA PHE A 58 51.41 -5.04 2.87
C PHE A 58 50.06 -4.39 3.23
N LEU A 59 49.53 -3.50 2.39
CA LEU A 59 48.25 -2.83 2.67
C LEU A 59 47.40 -2.73 1.39
N PRO A 60 46.23 -3.40 1.34
CA PRO A 60 45.26 -3.21 0.26
C PRO A 60 44.80 -1.75 0.15
N GLU A 61 44.57 -1.29 -1.08
CA GLU A 61 43.89 -0.02 -1.34
C GLU A 61 42.38 -0.15 -1.07
N GLU A 62 41.80 -1.29 -1.42
CA GLU A 62 40.41 -1.63 -1.17
C GLU A 62 40.32 -2.99 -0.51
N PHE A 63 39.56 -3.06 0.58
CA PHE A 63 39.31 -4.29 1.31
C PHE A 63 38.04 -4.94 0.76
N GLY A 64 38.21 -6.06 0.07
CA GLY A 64 37.12 -6.77 -0.60
C GLY A 64 36.02 -7.21 0.36
N ARG A 65 36.40 -7.62 1.59
CA ARG A 65 35.46 -7.92 2.67
C ARG A 65 34.58 -6.72 3.02
N VAL A 66 35.16 -5.54 3.20
CA VAL A 66 34.41 -4.31 3.54
C VAL A 66 33.42 -3.97 2.42
N ASN A 67 33.85 -4.11 1.17
CA ASN A 67 32.98 -3.89 0.01
C ASN A 67 31.81 -4.90 -0.03
N LEU A 68 32.07 -6.16 0.32
CA LEU A 68 31.05 -7.21 0.38
C LEU A 68 30.01 -6.97 1.49
N ASP A 69 30.47 -6.60 2.68
CA ASP A 69 29.62 -6.23 3.81
C ASP A 69 28.74 -5.02 3.44
N ALA A 70 29.38 -4.01 2.85
CA ALA A 70 28.72 -2.79 2.38
C ALA A 70 27.66 -3.04 1.30
N ALA A 71 27.89 -3.98 0.38
CA ALA A 71 26.92 -4.37 -0.65
C ALA A 71 25.75 -5.16 -0.03
N THR A 72 26.06 -6.09 0.86
CA THR A 72 25.06 -6.92 1.58
C THR A 72 24.12 -6.05 2.41
N ALA A 73 24.66 -5.06 3.14
CA ALA A 73 23.87 -4.12 3.93
C ALA A 73 22.96 -3.25 3.06
N ARG A 74 23.49 -2.69 1.96
CA ARG A 74 22.69 -1.87 1.04
C ARG A 74 21.56 -2.64 0.36
N LEU A 75 21.77 -3.93 0.06
CA LEU A 75 20.72 -4.79 -0.48
C LEU A 75 19.64 -5.10 0.57
N ASP A 76 20.01 -5.20 1.84
CA ASP A 76 19.08 -5.31 2.97
C ASP A 76 18.21 -4.05 3.06
N ASP A 77 18.86 -2.88 3.16
CA ASP A 77 18.19 -1.59 3.24
C ASP A 77 17.25 -1.36 2.04
N ALA A 78 17.69 -1.74 0.84
CA ALA A 78 16.88 -1.63 -0.37
C ALA A 78 15.65 -2.56 -0.33
N ALA A 79 15.81 -3.80 0.16
CA ALA A 79 14.70 -4.73 0.31
C ALA A 79 13.70 -4.25 1.37
N ASP A 80 14.19 -3.68 2.48
CA ASP A 80 13.36 -3.13 3.55
C ASP A 80 12.63 -1.85 3.12
N ALA A 81 13.30 -0.96 2.39
CA ALA A 81 12.70 0.27 1.87
C ALA A 81 11.51 0.00 0.95
N MET A 82 11.44 -1.18 0.32
CA MET A 82 10.33 -1.58 -0.55
C MET A 82 9.03 -1.87 0.21
N SER A 83 9.08 -2.10 1.52
CA SER A 83 7.88 -2.28 2.36
C SER A 83 7.01 -1.01 2.42
N GLY A 84 7.63 0.18 2.30
CA GLY A 84 6.93 1.46 2.35
C GLY A 84 5.96 1.66 1.18
N PRO A 85 6.45 1.63 -0.09
CA PRO A 85 5.57 1.77 -1.25
C PRO A 85 4.54 0.65 -1.36
N GLU A 86 4.85 -0.57 -0.88
CA GLU A 86 3.90 -1.69 -0.90
C GLU A 86 2.60 -1.35 -0.14
N ARG A 87 2.72 -0.74 1.05
CA ARG A 87 1.56 -0.29 1.82
C ARG A 87 0.70 0.69 1.03
N TRP A 88 1.32 1.67 0.37
CA TRP A 88 0.61 2.69 -0.40
C TRP A 88 -0.05 2.11 -1.64
N LEU A 89 0.59 1.17 -2.33
CA LEU A 89 0.01 0.49 -3.49
C LEU A 89 -1.17 -0.41 -3.11
N ARG A 90 -1.11 -1.09 -1.96
CA ARG A 90 -2.25 -1.85 -1.43
C ARG A 90 -3.45 -0.95 -1.14
N LEU A 91 -3.23 0.21 -0.51
CA LEU A 91 -4.29 1.21 -0.30
C LEU A 91 -4.84 1.74 -1.64
N ALA A 92 -3.97 2.07 -2.59
CA ALA A 92 -4.39 2.51 -3.91
C ALA A 92 -5.27 1.44 -4.60
N ARG A 93 -4.92 0.16 -4.46
CA ARG A 93 -5.71 -0.96 -5.00
C ARG A 93 -7.08 -1.05 -4.37
N GLU A 94 -7.20 -0.87 -3.06
CA GLU A 94 -8.49 -0.85 -2.35
C GLU A 94 -9.41 0.27 -2.85
N TYR A 95 -8.85 1.44 -3.18
CA TYR A 95 -9.62 2.53 -3.78
C TYR A 95 -9.94 2.27 -5.25
N ALA A 96 -8.98 1.79 -6.04
CA ALA A 96 -9.17 1.46 -7.45
C ALA A 96 -10.29 0.41 -7.64
N ALA A 97 -10.37 -0.60 -6.76
CA ALA A 97 -11.44 -1.59 -6.79
C ALA A 97 -12.87 -1.03 -6.57
N LYS A 98 -12.98 0.19 -6.03
CA LYS A 98 -14.27 0.88 -5.82
C LYS A 98 -14.66 1.78 -7.00
N VAL A 99 -13.74 2.02 -7.94
CA VAL A 99 -13.98 2.80 -9.16
C VAL A 99 -14.77 1.92 -10.12
N ARG A 100 -16.08 2.12 -10.15
CA ARG A 100 -17.02 1.45 -11.05
C ARG A 100 -18.17 2.37 -11.38
N GLU A 101 -18.82 2.11 -12.50
CA GLU A 101 -20.09 2.75 -12.78
C GLU A 101 -21.16 2.23 -11.82
N TYR A 102 -21.91 3.15 -11.22
CA TYR A 102 -23.06 2.83 -10.39
C TYR A 102 -24.32 3.08 -11.22
N PRO A 103 -25.33 2.17 -11.18
CA PRO A 103 -26.61 2.42 -11.81
C PRO A 103 -27.17 3.74 -11.28
N ARG A 104 -27.43 4.69 -12.19
CA ARG A 104 -28.14 5.92 -11.81
C ARG A 104 -29.63 5.60 -11.82
N PRO A 105 -30.39 5.97 -10.78
CA PRO A 105 -31.84 5.88 -10.85
C PRO A 105 -32.33 6.75 -12.00
N ASP A 106 -33.25 6.20 -12.79
CA ASP A 106 -33.83 6.93 -13.91
C ASP A 106 -34.59 8.13 -13.35
N ARG A 107 -34.36 9.31 -13.92
CA ARG A 107 -34.93 10.58 -13.42
C ARG A 107 -36.47 10.53 -13.34
N SER A 108 -37.07 9.66 -14.13
CA SER A 108 -38.49 9.34 -14.22
C SER A 108 -39.08 8.71 -12.95
N GLU A 109 -38.29 7.98 -12.16
CA GLU A 109 -38.73 7.33 -10.91
C GLU A 109 -38.63 8.29 -9.71
N ALA A 110 -37.70 9.24 -9.74
CA ALA A 110 -37.54 10.25 -8.69
C ALA A 110 -38.70 11.27 -8.65
N ASP A 111 -39.37 11.51 -9.78
CA ASP A 111 -40.59 12.33 -9.83
C ASP A 111 -41.87 11.51 -9.51
N SER A 112 -41.79 10.17 -9.52
CA SER A 112 -42.94 9.29 -9.26
C SER A 112 -43.02 8.82 -7.80
N MET A 113 -41.90 8.82 -7.07
CA MET A 113 -41.91 8.76 -5.61
C MET A 113 -41.96 10.20 -5.09
N GLY A 114 -43.03 10.58 -4.37
CA GLY A 114 -43.12 11.84 -3.61
C GLY A 114 -42.01 11.97 -2.55
N GLY A 115 -40.80 12.24 -3.03
CA GLY A 115 -39.53 11.91 -2.36
C GLY A 115 -39.09 12.92 -1.31
N LEU A 116 -39.84 14.00 -1.09
CA LEU A 116 -39.57 14.94 0.00
C LEU A 116 -40.20 14.48 1.32
N ASP A 117 -41.40 13.89 1.28
CA ASP A 117 -42.12 13.53 2.50
C ASP A 117 -41.61 12.22 3.12
N ALA A 118 -41.28 11.22 2.29
CA ALA A 118 -40.74 9.95 2.76
C ALA A 118 -39.32 10.10 3.35
N TRP A 119 -38.48 10.92 2.74
CA TRP A 119 -37.14 11.21 3.26
C TRP A 119 -37.18 12.07 4.52
N SER A 120 -38.07 13.06 4.58
CA SER A 120 -38.26 13.88 5.80
C SER A 120 -38.69 13.03 7.00
N ASN A 121 -39.61 12.06 6.79
CA ASN A 121 -40.06 11.15 7.83
C ASN A 121 -38.97 10.16 8.26
N ALA A 122 -38.18 9.63 7.32
CA ALA A 122 -37.07 8.73 7.63
C ALA A 122 -35.96 9.44 8.41
N LEU A 123 -35.60 10.67 8.03
CA LEU A 123 -34.61 11.48 8.76
C LEU A 123 -35.11 11.88 10.15
N SER A 124 -36.39 12.23 10.27
CA SER A 124 -37.00 12.58 11.56
C SER A 124 -37.00 11.39 12.52
N ASN A 125 -37.37 10.20 12.05
CA ASN A 125 -37.30 8.97 12.85
C ASN A 125 -35.86 8.61 13.24
N ALA A 126 -34.88 8.79 12.35
CA ALA A 126 -33.48 8.52 12.65
C ALA A 126 -32.94 9.49 13.73
N LEU A 127 -33.30 10.77 13.65
CA LEU A 127 -32.92 11.78 14.64
C LEU A 127 -33.59 11.58 16.00
N ASP A 128 -34.86 11.18 16.03
CA ASP A 128 -35.54 10.85 17.30
C ASP A 128 -34.99 9.57 17.94
N THR A 129 -34.59 8.59 17.12
CA THR A 129 -33.93 7.39 17.62
C THR A 129 -32.58 7.73 18.23
N TYR A 130 -31.78 8.57 17.55
CA TYR A 130 -30.50 9.05 18.08
C TYR A 130 -30.67 9.86 19.37
N ARG A 131 -31.69 10.72 19.44
CA ARG A 131 -31.98 11.54 20.62
C ARG A 131 -32.38 10.67 21.83
N ARG A 132 -33.21 9.64 21.64
CA ARG A 132 -33.58 8.70 22.73
C ARG A 132 -32.36 7.94 23.25
N VAL A 133 -31.49 7.47 22.35
CA VAL A 133 -30.26 6.76 22.72
C VAL A 133 -29.25 7.68 23.43
N SER A 134 -29.23 8.98 23.14
CA SER A 134 -28.31 9.92 23.80
C SER A 134 -28.80 10.35 25.19
N THR A 135 -30.12 10.40 25.43
CA THR A 135 -30.68 10.70 26.77
C THR A 135 -30.51 9.55 27.75
N ASP A 136 -30.63 8.29 27.32
CA ASP A 136 -30.41 7.13 28.20
C ASP A 136 -28.93 6.99 28.63
N ARG A 137 -27.99 7.51 27.83
CA ARG A 137 -26.55 7.48 28.17
C ARG A 137 -26.15 8.59 29.16
N GLY A 138 -26.94 9.66 29.28
CA GLY A 138 -26.69 10.77 30.19
C GLY A 138 -27.10 10.51 31.65
N GLU A 139 -28.01 9.57 31.90
CA GLU A 139 -28.49 9.26 33.26
C GLU A 139 -27.70 8.12 33.95
N ALA A 140 -26.94 7.31 33.19
CA ALA A 140 -26.16 6.20 33.75
C ALA A 140 -24.79 6.61 34.33
N GLU A 141 -24.26 7.79 34.01
CA GLU A 141 -22.97 8.29 34.55
C GLU A 141 -23.13 9.25 35.74
N GLY A 142 -24.38 9.50 36.19
CA GLY A 142 -24.71 10.43 37.28
C GLY A 142 -25.10 9.81 38.63
N ARG A 143 -24.91 8.50 38.84
CA ARG A 143 -25.12 7.83 40.13
C ARG A 143 -24.05 6.78 40.42
N SER A 144 -22.89 7.25 40.87
CA SER A 144 -22.03 6.47 41.76
C SER A 144 -21.42 7.44 42.78
N LEU A 145 -22.12 7.60 43.91
CA LEU A 145 -21.51 7.90 45.21
C LEU A 145 -21.41 6.59 45.97
#